data_AF-A0A7G8VTI4-F1
#
_entry.id   AF-A0A7G8VTI4-F1
#
_cell.length_a   1.000
_cell.length_b   1.000
_cell.length_c   1.000
_cell.angle_alpha   90.00
_cell.angle_beta   90.00
_cell.angle_gamma   90.00
#
_symmetry.space_group_name_H-M   'P 1'
#
loop_
_entity.id
_entity.type
_entity.pdbx_description
1 polymer ?
#
loop_
_entity_poly.entity_id
_entity_poly.type
_entity_poly.pdbx_seq_one_letter_code
_entity_poly.pdbx_strand_id
1 'polypeptide(L)'
;MSLMLVLARAKEWGRLPELESRCSALVDKLKLIEPQEALDATQVEMVLRLIDRIRVEQAEVSGLIKPQIDDLLGRMGHLHQQKNLGKAYGPTH
;
A
#
# COMPACT_ATOMS: atom_id res chain seq x y z
N MET A 1 11.55 3.84 -11.06
CA MET A 1 10.78 3.16 -10.00
C MET A 1 10.35 4.18 -8.98
N SER A 2 9.11 4.11 -8.48
CA SER A 2 8.64 4.99 -7.40
C SER A 2 9.23 4.61 -6.04
N LEU A 3 9.25 5.59 -5.14
CA LEU A 3 9.70 5.42 -3.76
C LEU A 3 8.83 4.40 -2.99
N MET A 4 7.52 4.34 -3.26
CA MET A 4 6.63 3.32 -2.67
C MET A 4 7.10 1.90 -3.00
N LEU A 5 7.45 1.64 -4.25
CA LEU A 5 7.91 0.33 -4.67
C LEU A 5 9.27 -0.04 -4.06
N VAL A 6 10.18 0.94 -3.95
CA VAL A 6 11.48 0.75 -3.28
C VAL A 6 11.29 0.36 -1.81
N LEU A 7 10.43 1.09 -1.08
CA LEU A 7 10.13 0.81 0.32
C LEU A 7 9.41 -0.52 0.51
N ALA A 8 8.45 -0.86 -0.35
CA ALA A 8 7.76 -2.15 -0.31
C ALA A 8 8.72 -3.32 -0.53
N ARG A 9 9.65 -3.20 -1.50
CA ARG A 9 10.69 -4.22 -1.74
C ARG A 9 11.68 -4.33 -0.59
N ALA A 10 12.00 -3.21 0.06
CA ALA A 10 12.85 -3.16 1.26
C ALA A 10 12.12 -3.65 2.53
N LYS A 11 10.83 -3.99 2.45
CA LYS A 11 9.96 -4.38 3.59
C LYS A 11 9.84 -3.29 4.66
N GLU A 12 10.03 -2.02 4.27
CA GLU A 12 9.89 -0.84 5.13
C GLU A 12 8.42 -0.44 5.29
N TRP A 13 7.59 -1.39 5.74
CA TRP A 13 6.13 -1.26 5.77
C TRP A 13 5.64 -0.08 6.61
N GLY A 14 6.36 0.28 7.68
CA GLY A 14 6.00 1.39 8.57
C GLY A 14 6.05 2.76 7.90
N ARG A 15 6.76 2.90 6.77
CA ARG A 15 6.93 4.17 6.05
C ARG A 15 5.94 4.34 4.89
N LEU A 16 5.24 3.28 4.50
CA LEU A 16 4.29 3.31 3.39
C LEU A 16 3.03 4.14 3.67
N PRO A 17 2.39 4.08 4.87
CA PRO A 17 1.17 4.85 5.14
C PRO A 17 1.38 6.37 5.10
N GLU A 18 2.51 6.86 5.62
CA GLU A 18 2.86 8.28 5.56
C GLU A 18 3.05 8.73 4.10
N LEU A 19 3.73 7.91 3.30
CA LEU A 19 3.95 8.18 1.89
C LEU A 19 2.63 8.15 1.10
N GLU A 20 1.72 7.23 1.43
CA GLU A 20 0.37 7.15 0.87
C GLU A 20 -0.44 8.40 1.18
N SER A 21 -0.46 8.85 2.44
CA SER A 21 -1.14 10.07 2.85
C SER A 21 -0.64 11.29 2.07
N ARG A 22 0.68 11.41 1.89
CA ARG A 22 1.30 12.48 1.10
C ARG A 22 0.90 12.39 -0.38
N CYS A 23 0.88 11.20 -0.96
CA CYS A 23 0.44 10.99 -2.34
C CYS A 23 -1.04 11.38 -2.52
N SER A 24 -1.91 10.93 -1.63
CA SER A 24 -3.34 11.27 -1.65
C SER A 24 -3.56 12.78 -1.56
N ALA A 25 -2.85 13.47 -0.65
CA ALA A 25 -2.94 14.93 -0.54
C ALA A 25 -2.49 15.67 -1.82
N LEU A 26 -1.50 15.14 -2.55
CA LEU A 26 -1.09 15.72 -3.83
C LEU A 26 -2.15 15.48 -4.92
N VAL A 27 -2.72 14.28 -4.98
CA VAL A 27 -3.80 13.94 -5.92
C VAL A 27 -5.02 14.81 -5.65
N ASP A 28 -5.38 15.02 -4.39
CA ASP A 28 -6.52 15.85 -4.03
C ASP A 28 -6.29 17.33 -4.39
N LYS A 29 -5.06 17.84 -4.23
CA LYS A 29 -4.71 19.16 -4.75
C LYS A 29 -4.83 19.24 -6.27
N LEU A 30 -4.37 18.22 -7.00
CA LEU A 30 -4.48 18.17 -8.46
C LEU A 30 -5.94 18.18 -8.93
N LYS A 31 -6.85 17.52 -8.20
CA LYS A 31 -8.29 17.54 -8.52
C LYS A 31 -8.94 18.92 -8.36
N LEU A 32 -8.38 19.78 -7.51
CA LEU A 32 -8.90 21.13 -7.27
C LEU A 32 -8.41 22.16 -8.29
N ILE A 33 -7.41 21.82 -9.10
CA ILE A 33 -6.89 22.72 -10.13
C ILE A 33 -7.82 22.67 -11.33
N GLU A 34 -8.45 23.80 -11.64
CA GLU A 34 -9.14 23.97 -12.91
C GLU A 34 -8.12 24.21 -14.03
N PRO A 35 -8.14 23.42 -15.11
CA PRO A 35 -7.28 23.65 -16.26
C PRO A 35 -7.63 24.99 -16.91
N GLN A 36 -6.70 25.94 -16.91
CA GLN A 36 -6.87 27.25 -17.58
C GLN A 36 -6.82 27.10 -19.10
N GLU A 37 -6.13 26.08 -19.59
CA GLU A 37 -6.05 25.70 -21.00
C GLU A 37 -6.25 24.18 -21.13
N ALA A 38 -6.82 23.76 -22.26
CA ALA A 38 -6.92 22.35 -22.58
C ALA A 38 -5.52 21.80 -22.86
N LEU A 39 -5.25 20.59 -22.36
CA LEU A 39 -4.02 19.90 -22.66
C LEU A 39 -3.97 19.57 -24.16
N ASP A 40 -2.81 19.78 -24.78
CA ASP A 40 -2.58 19.33 -26.15
C ASP A 40 -2.48 17.80 -26.23
N ALA A 41 -2.56 17.24 -27.44
CA ALA A 41 -2.55 15.79 -27.65
C ALA A 41 -1.30 15.09 -27.06
N THR A 42 -0.15 15.75 -27.09
CA THR A 42 1.11 15.22 -26.55
C THR A 42 1.09 15.22 -25.02
N GLN A 43 0.55 16.28 -24.43
CA GLN A 43 0.37 16.40 -22.99
C GLN A 43 -0.63 15.37 -22.46
N VAL A 44 -1.75 15.15 -23.17
CA VAL A 44 -2.73 14.10 -22.84
C VAL A 44 -2.08 12.72 -22.89
N GLU A 45 -1.34 12.41 -23.96
CA GLU A 45 -0.66 11.12 -24.08
C GLU A 45 0.37 10.91 -22.95
N MET A 46 1.12 11.94 -22.58
CA MET A 46 2.05 11.89 -21.46
C MET A 46 1.34 11.62 -20.14
N VAL A 47 0.21 12.29 -19.87
CA VAL A 47 -0.58 12.06 -18.66
C VAL A 47 -1.10 10.63 -18.59
N LEU A 48 -1.62 10.10 -19.71
CA LEU A 48 -2.09 8.72 -19.77
C LEU A 48 -0.97 7.72 -19.49
N ARG A 49 0.22 7.91 -20.08
CA ARG A 49 1.40 7.07 -19.80
C ARG A 49 1.82 7.12 -18.32
N LEU A 50 1.75 8.30 -17.69
CA LEU A 50 2.05 8.45 -16.26
C LEU A 50 1.03 7.73 -15.37
N ILE A 51 -0.26 7.82 -15.70
CA ILE A 51 -1.34 7.13 -14.98
C ILE A 51 -1.16 5.61 -15.09
N ASP A 52 -0.90 5.09 -16.27
CA ASP A 52 -0.69 3.64 -16.46
C ASP A 52 0.52 3.15 -15.69
N ARG A 53 1.62 3.91 -15.72
CA ARG A 53 2.80 3.58 -14.91
C ARG A 53 2.49 3.56 -13.42
N ILE A 54 1.75 4.54 -12.90
CA ILE A 54 1.35 4.58 -11.49
C ILE A 54 0.50 3.34 -11.16
N ARG A 55 -0.47 2.97 -12.01
CA ARG A 55 -1.31 1.78 -11.80
C ARG A 55 -0.51 0.49 -11.74
N VAL A 56 0.46 0.31 -12.65
CA VAL A 56 1.35 -0.85 -12.66
C VAL A 56 2.18 -0.91 -11.38
N GLU A 57 2.79 0.21 -10.99
CA GLU A 57 3.61 0.27 -9.76
C GLU A 57 2.74 0.02 -8.49
N GLN A 58 1.49 0.51 -8.45
CA GLN A 58 0.55 0.24 -7.35
C GLN A 58 0.10 -1.22 -7.28
N ALA A 59 -0.12 -1.86 -8.43
CA ALA A 59 -0.45 -3.28 -8.49
C ALA A 59 0.72 -4.14 -7.95
N GLU A 60 1.96 -3.77 -8.28
CA GLU A 60 3.15 -4.44 -7.77
C GLU A 60 3.29 -4.27 -6.24
N VAL A 61 3.15 -3.05 -5.73
CA VAL A 61 3.15 -2.79 -4.28
C VAL A 61 2.07 -3.60 -3.57
N SER A 62 0.85 -3.62 -4.10
CA SER A 62 -0.25 -4.40 -3.54
C SER A 62 0.03 -5.90 -3.55
N GLY A 63 0.66 -6.41 -4.60
CA GLY A 63 1.09 -7.81 -4.70
C GLY A 63 2.15 -8.19 -3.67
N LEU A 64 2.98 -7.25 -3.24
CA LEU A 64 3.96 -7.46 -2.18
C LEU A 64 3.36 -7.37 -0.78
N ILE A 65 2.42 -6.44 -0.55
CA ILE A 65 1.85 -6.19 0.78
C ILE A 65 0.85 -7.27 1.19
N LYS A 66 -0.11 -7.61 0.32
CA LYS A 66 -1.20 -8.57 0.61
C LYS A 66 -0.71 -9.88 1.26
N PRO A 67 0.26 -10.62 0.69
CA PRO A 67 0.70 -11.89 1.27
C PRO A 67 1.37 -11.72 2.64
N GLN A 68 1.99 -10.56 2.92
CA GLN A 68 2.60 -10.30 4.23
C GLN A 68 1.54 -10.05 5.31
N ILE A 69 0.44 -9.38 4.96
CA ILE A 69 -0.71 -9.19 5.85
C ILE A 69 -1.38 -10.55 6.13
N ASP A 70 -1.59 -11.36 5.10
CA ASP A 70 -2.21 -12.68 5.24
C ASP A 70 -1.37 -13.61 6.15
N ASP A 71 -0.05 -13.64 5.96
CA ASP A 71 0.87 -14.41 6.82
C ASP A 71 0.84 -13.90 8.27
N LEU A 72 0.84 -12.58 8.49
CA LEU A 72 0.76 -12.00 9.83
C LEU A 72 -0.54 -12.39 10.54
N LEU A 73 -1.67 -12.29 9.84
CA LEU A 73 -2.98 -12.69 10.37
C LEU A 73 -3.01 -14.18 10.72
N GLY A 74 -2.44 -15.04 9.86
CA GLY A 74 -2.32 -16.47 10.13
C GLY A 74 -1.50 -16.77 11.39
N ARG A 75 -0.34 -16.12 11.55
CA ARG A 75 0.51 -16.28 12.74
C ARG A 75 -0.18 -15.79 14.01
N MET A 76 -0.90 -14.67 13.94
CA MET A 76 -1.68 -14.15 15.07
C MET A 76 -2.81 -15.10 15.46
N GLY A 77 -3.50 -15.71 14.49
CA GLY A 77 -4.50 -16.74 14.74
C GLY A 77 -3.93 -17.96 15.48
N HIS A 78 -2.77 -18.44 15.04
CA HIS A 78 -2.06 -19.53 15.70
C HIS A 78 -1.65 -19.20 17.14
N LEU A 79 -1.10 -18.01 17.37
CA LEU A 79 -0.74 -17.50 18.71
C LEU A 79 -1.97 -17.41 19.63
N HIS A 80 -3.10 -16.94 19.10
CA HIS A 80 -4.35 -16.86 19.86
C HIS A 80 -4.85 -18.25 20.26
N GLN A 81 -4.83 -19.21 19.34
CA GLN A 81 -5.21 -20.59 19.61
C GLN A 81 -4.28 -21.24 20.65
N GLN A 82 -2.97 -21.03 20.54
CA GLN A 82 -1.99 -21.53 21.52
C GLN A 82 -2.23 -20.94 22.91
N LYS A 83 -2.51 -19.63 23.00
CA LYS A 83 -2.84 -18.96 24.27
C LYS A 83 -4.13 -19.52 24.89
N ASN A 84 -5.15 -19.81 24.08
CA ASN A 84 -6.39 -20.38 24.56
C ASN A 84 -6.21 -21.82 25.05
N LEU A 85 -5.39 -22.63 24.36
CA LEU A 85 -5.03 -23.98 24.81
C LEU A 85 -4.23 -23.94 26.12
N GLY A 86 -3.26 -23.02 26.25
CA GLY A 86 -2.52 -22.82 27.49
C GLY A 86 -3.37 -22.33 28.67
N LYS A 87 -4.50 -21.67 28.41
CA LYS A 87 -5.49 -21.31 29.45
C LYS A 87 -6.43 -22.46 29.80
N ALA A 88 -6.87 -23.24 28.81
CA ALA A 88 -7.79 -24.36 29.01
C ALA A 88 -7.10 -25.57 29.67
N TYR A 89 -5.80 -25.74 29.42
CA TYR A 89 -4.99 -26.85 29.93
C TYR A 89 -3.81 -26.40 30.82
N GLY A 90 -3.78 -25.12 31.21
CA GLY A 90 -2.76 -24.59 32.14
C GLY A 90 -2.93 -25.21 33.53
N PRO A 91 -1.85 -25.34 34.32
CA PRO A 91 -1.90 -26.07 35.58
C PRO A 91 -2.92 -25.42 36.50
N THR A 92 -3.95 -26.19 36.87
CA THR A 92 -4.81 -25.92 38.01
C THR A 92 -3.91 -25.86 39.25
N HIS A 93 -3.58 -24.65 39.69
CA HIS A 93 -3.11 -24.39 41.04
C HIS A 93 -4.29 -23.97 41.90
#